data_AF-A0A958MN04-F1
#
_entry.id   AF-A0A958MN04-F1
#
_cell.length_a   1.000
_cell.length_b   1.000
_cell.length_c   1.000
_cell.angle_alpha   90.00
_cell.angle_beta   90.00
_cell.angle_gamma   90.00
#
_symmetry.space_group_name_H-M   'P 1'
#
loop_
_entity.id
_entity.type
_entity.pdbx_description
1 polymer ?
#
loop_
_entity_poly.entity_id
_entity_poly.type
_entity_poly.pdbx_seq_one_letter_code
_entity_poly.pdbx_strand_id
1 'polypeptide(L)'
;KMIIANNCTFLADGIFNMPNDEMSSLLAWLGVIAYSFQIYYDFSGYSDMAIGLGKMLGFNFPENFNFPYISKSIREFWRRWHMTLSYWFRDYVYISLGGNRKGNIRTYINLFIVFFVTGLWHGASWTFIIWGLIHGLFIIIERVGFGKTLNKLPNIISHLYLLFIVSFSWVFFRSETITEALQYTTAMFSFNIQTNTDFLLFLCSKETGIALLLAVLFSTPIHKKIHQFVVVQFNNNKKIYATLKYSGLVVIFIISCIYITVDSYNPFIYFRF
;
A
#
# COMPACT_ATOMS: atom_id res chain seq x y z
N LYS A 1 10.57 3.78 4.01
CA LYS A 1 10.82 4.77 2.96
C LYS A 1 12.11 4.48 2.17
N MET A 2 13.27 5.03 2.54
CA MET A 2 14.46 5.10 1.66
C MET A 2 14.87 3.78 0.98
N ILE A 3 14.99 2.68 1.74
CA ILE A 3 15.52 1.42 1.21
C ILE A 3 14.49 0.68 0.35
N ILE A 4 13.23 0.61 0.80
CA ILE A 4 12.22 -0.23 0.12
C ILE A 4 11.43 0.60 -0.90
N ALA A 5 10.87 1.75 -0.49
CA ALA A 5 9.96 2.52 -1.31
C ALA A 5 10.64 3.11 -2.54
N ASN A 6 11.87 3.62 -2.42
CA ASN A 6 12.59 4.22 -3.55
C ASN A 6 12.96 3.17 -4.60
N ASN A 7 13.45 2.00 -4.17
CA ASN A 7 13.72 0.88 -5.09
C ASN A 7 12.44 0.36 -5.76
N CYS A 8 11.31 0.32 -5.04
CA CYS A 8 10.02 0.00 -5.63
C CYS A 8 9.54 1.10 -6.60
N THR A 9 9.87 2.36 -6.33
CA THR A 9 9.56 3.51 -7.20
C THR A 9 10.28 3.38 -8.53
N PHE A 10 11.57 3.06 -8.52
CA PHE A 10 12.35 2.87 -9.74
C PHE A 10 11.71 1.82 -10.66
N LEU A 11 11.30 0.68 -10.09
CA LEU A 11 10.62 -0.38 -10.83
C LEU A 11 9.20 0.02 -11.29
N ALA A 12 8.42 0.62 -10.40
CA ALA A 12 7.05 1.03 -10.69
C ALA A 12 7.02 2.12 -11.78
N ASP A 13 7.76 3.22 -11.60
CA ASP A 13 7.83 4.32 -12.57
C ASP A 13 8.41 3.82 -13.91
N GLY A 14 9.41 2.93 -13.88
CA GLY A 14 9.96 2.33 -15.10
C GLY A 14 8.94 1.55 -15.92
N ILE A 15 8.03 0.81 -15.27
CA ILE A 15 6.99 0.02 -15.95
C ILE A 15 5.79 0.89 -16.34
N PHE A 16 5.31 1.77 -15.45
CA PHE A 16 4.17 2.65 -15.75
C PHE A 16 4.45 3.65 -16.87
N ASN A 17 5.72 4.00 -17.10
CA ASN A 17 6.13 4.89 -18.19
C ASN A 17 6.55 4.12 -19.47
N MET A 18 6.47 2.80 -19.47
CA MET A 18 6.78 1.99 -20.64
C MET A 18 5.69 2.16 -21.72
N PRO A 19 6.04 2.22 -23.02
CA PRO A 19 5.07 2.10 -24.09
C PRO A 19 4.23 0.82 -23.97
N ASN A 20 2.91 0.94 -24.18
CA ASN A 20 1.98 -0.18 -23.97
C ASN A 20 2.26 -1.41 -24.86
N ASP A 21 2.86 -1.20 -26.03
CA ASP A 21 3.26 -2.23 -26.98
C ASP A 21 4.50 -3.03 -26.53
N GLU A 22 5.34 -2.45 -25.67
CA GLU A 22 6.49 -3.12 -25.06
C GLU A 22 6.15 -3.82 -23.73
N MET A 23 5.00 -3.47 -23.14
CA MET A 23 4.57 -3.95 -21.83
C MET A 23 3.86 -5.30 -21.92
N SER A 24 4.58 -6.35 -21.55
CA SER A 24 4.00 -7.68 -21.33
C SER A 24 3.07 -7.71 -20.12
N SER A 25 2.16 -8.68 -20.07
CA SER A 25 1.25 -8.83 -18.92
C SER A 25 1.99 -9.07 -17.62
N LEU A 26 3.10 -9.82 -17.66
CA LEU A 26 3.93 -10.05 -16.48
C LEU A 26 4.52 -8.75 -15.95
N LEU A 27 5.03 -7.89 -16.83
CA LEU A 27 5.54 -6.58 -16.45
C LEU A 27 4.44 -5.70 -15.87
N ALA A 28 3.28 -5.62 -16.51
CA ALA A 28 2.18 -4.81 -16.00
C ALA A 28 1.76 -5.23 -14.58
N TRP A 29 1.68 -6.53 -14.30
CA TRP A 29 1.42 -7.05 -12.95
C TRP A 29 2.58 -6.74 -11.98
N LEU A 30 3.82 -6.90 -12.40
CA LEU A 30 4.99 -6.57 -11.58
C LEU A 30 5.03 -5.08 -11.22
N GLY A 31 4.74 -4.20 -12.18
CA GLY A 31 4.70 -2.75 -12.00
C GLY A 31 3.66 -2.32 -10.98
N VAL A 32 2.45 -2.88 -11.02
CA VAL A 32 1.42 -2.53 -10.03
C VAL A 32 1.68 -3.12 -8.65
N ILE A 33 2.35 -4.28 -8.56
CA ILE A 33 2.82 -4.85 -7.30
C ILE A 33 3.93 -3.98 -6.70
N ALA A 34 4.90 -3.56 -7.52
CA ALA A 34 5.95 -2.64 -7.13
C ALA A 34 5.35 -1.32 -6.63
N TYR A 35 4.38 -0.78 -7.37
CA TYR A 35 3.65 0.42 -6.99
C TYR A 35 2.90 0.25 -5.66
N SER A 36 2.28 -0.90 -5.42
CA SER A 36 1.62 -1.22 -4.15
C SER A 36 2.61 -1.13 -2.97
N PHE A 37 3.81 -1.71 -3.12
CA PHE A 37 4.83 -1.58 -2.08
C PHE A 37 5.38 -0.16 -1.97
N GLN A 38 5.59 0.54 -3.10
CA GLN A 38 6.00 1.94 -3.11
C GLN A 38 5.04 2.79 -2.27
N ILE A 39 3.75 2.83 -2.64
CA ILE A 39 2.77 3.68 -1.96
C ILE A 39 2.66 3.33 -0.47
N TYR A 40 2.71 2.04 -0.13
CA TYR A 40 2.67 1.60 1.26
C TYR A 40 3.89 2.04 2.07
N TYR A 41 5.11 1.76 1.61
CA TYR A 41 6.33 2.02 2.38
C TYR A 41 6.78 3.47 2.36
N ASP A 42 6.38 4.23 1.33
CA ASP A 42 6.55 5.67 1.31
C ASP A 42 5.62 6.27 2.37
N PHE A 43 4.32 5.98 2.30
CA PHE A 43 3.35 6.62 3.18
C PHE A 43 3.44 6.15 4.64
N SER A 44 3.64 4.85 4.87
CA SER A 44 3.89 4.33 6.23
C SER A 44 5.15 4.96 6.79
N GLY A 45 6.22 5.09 6.01
CA GLY A 45 7.46 5.72 6.45
C GLY A 45 7.27 7.19 6.83
N TYR A 46 6.52 7.96 6.05
CA TYR A 46 6.17 9.34 6.41
C TYR A 46 5.30 9.44 7.66
N SER A 47 4.34 8.53 7.82
CA SER A 47 3.50 8.46 9.03
C SER A 47 4.35 8.17 10.27
N ASP A 48 5.29 7.23 10.19
CA ASP A 48 6.19 6.89 11.29
C ASP A 48 7.12 8.05 11.66
N MET A 49 7.63 8.79 10.67
CA MET A 49 8.42 10.01 10.90
C MET A 49 7.58 11.08 11.62
N ALA A 50 6.33 11.29 11.21
CA ALA A 50 5.42 12.24 11.88
C ALA A 50 5.10 11.82 13.32
N ILE A 51 4.88 10.53 13.58
CA ILE A 51 4.68 9.98 14.94
C ILE A 51 5.94 10.20 15.79
N GLY A 52 7.13 9.95 15.24
CA GLY A 52 8.41 10.17 15.91
C GLY A 52 8.62 11.63 16.32
N LEU A 53 8.42 12.56 15.38
CA LEU A 53 8.51 14.00 15.66
C LEU A 53 7.44 14.46 16.66
N GLY A 54 6.21 13.96 16.53
CA GLY A 54 5.14 14.21 17.49
C GLY A 54 5.56 13.83 18.92
N LYS A 55 6.14 12.63 19.10
CA LYS A 55 6.65 12.16 20.40
C LYS A 55 7.75 13.06 20.97
N MET A 56 8.65 13.57 20.12
CA MET A 56 9.69 14.52 20.55
C MET A 56 9.11 15.84 21.06
N LEU A 57 7.95 16.24 20.51
CA LEU A 57 7.22 17.46 20.90
C LEU A 57 6.16 17.21 22.00
N GLY A 58 6.07 16.00 22.54
CA GLY A 58 5.10 15.64 23.59
C GLY A 58 3.70 15.24 23.10
N PHE A 59 3.49 15.11 21.78
CA PHE A 59 2.25 14.63 21.19
C PHE A 59 2.26 13.12 20.96
N ASN A 60 1.11 12.48 21.15
CA ASN A 60 0.91 11.07 20.85
C ASN A 60 -0.05 10.93 19.66
N PHE A 61 0.51 10.79 18.45
CA PHE A 61 -0.28 10.53 17.25
C PHE A 61 -0.62 9.04 17.10
N PRO A 62 -1.81 8.71 16.58
CA PRO A 62 -2.19 7.32 16.28
C PRO A 62 -1.41 6.76 15.09
N GLU A 63 -1.20 5.45 15.09
CA GLU A 63 -0.68 4.71 13.94
C GLU A 63 -1.61 4.82 12.73
N ASN A 64 -1.03 4.91 11.53
CA ASN A 64 -1.82 5.05 10.30
C ASN A 64 -1.92 3.75 9.50
N PHE A 65 -1.00 2.79 9.70
CA PHE A 65 -1.00 1.50 9.00
C PHE A 65 -0.80 0.32 9.93
N ASN A 66 -1.43 -0.82 9.61
CA ASN A 66 -1.29 -2.06 10.38
C ASN A 66 -1.29 -3.30 9.47
N PHE A 67 -0.21 -3.48 8.71
CA PHE A 67 0.00 -4.58 7.76
C PHE A 67 -1.19 -4.76 6.81
N PRO A 68 -1.56 -3.74 6.03
CA PRO A 68 -2.79 -3.76 5.23
C PRO A 68 -2.85 -4.91 4.24
N TYR A 69 -1.72 -5.31 3.66
CA TYR A 69 -1.69 -6.36 2.64
C TYR A 69 -1.98 -7.76 3.17
N ILE A 70 -1.84 -8.05 4.48
CA ILE A 70 -2.19 -9.38 5.04
C ILE A 70 -3.71 -9.60 5.15
N SER A 71 -4.51 -8.60 4.79
CA SER A 71 -5.97 -8.65 4.87
C SER A 71 -6.56 -9.74 3.98
N LYS A 72 -7.76 -10.20 4.35
CA LYS A 72 -8.53 -11.21 3.60
C LYS A 72 -9.83 -10.66 3.01
N SER A 73 -10.09 -9.36 3.20
CA SER A 73 -11.26 -8.66 2.69
C SER A 73 -10.93 -7.17 2.55
N ILE A 74 -11.67 -6.47 1.70
CA ILE A 74 -11.51 -5.02 1.49
C ILE A 74 -11.91 -4.25 2.76
N ARG A 75 -12.91 -4.74 3.50
CA ARG A 75 -13.25 -4.17 4.81
C ARG A 75 -12.10 -4.23 5.81
N GLU A 76 -11.41 -5.36 5.87
CA GLU A 76 -10.25 -5.52 6.75
C GLU A 76 -9.11 -4.61 6.30
N PHE A 77 -8.88 -4.53 4.99
CA PHE A 77 -7.88 -3.64 4.40
C PHE A 77 -8.08 -2.19 4.83
N TRP A 78 -9.29 -1.63 4.71
CA TRP A 78 -9.59 -0.27 5.15
C TRP A 78 -9.58 -0.06 6.67
N ARG A 79 -9.53 -1.13 7.47
CA ARG A 79 -9.26 -1.04 8.91
C ARG A 79 -7.76 -1.05 9.24
N ARG A 80 -6.89 -1.26 8.26
CA ARG A 80 -5.43 -1.38 8.38
C ARG A 80 -4.66 -0.43 7.47
N TRP A 81 -5.30 0.14 6.46
CA TRP A 81 -4.78 1.11 5.52
C TRP A 81 -5.28 2.50 5.88
N HIS A 82 -4.36 3.47 5.96
CA HIS A 82 -4.66 4.88 6.23
C HIS A 82 -5.77 5.06 7.29
N MET A 83 -5.54 4.46 8.47
CA MET A 83 -6.55 4.28 9.50
C MET A 83 -7.10 5.61 10.00
N THR A 84 -6.27 6.65 10.11
CA THR A 84 -6.69 7.98 10.60
C THR A 84 -7.68 8.64 9.64
N LEU A 85 -7.43 8.59 8.33
CA LEU A 85 -8.33 9.07 7.29
C LEU A 85 -9.63 8.25 7.27
N SER A 86 -9.50 6.92 7.36
CA SER A 86 -10.64 6.02 7.41
C SER A 86 -11.56 6.32 8.60
N TYR A 87 -10.98 6.62 9.77
CA TYR A 87 -11.75 7.06 10.95
C TYR A 87 -12.38 8.42 10.74
N TRP A 88 -11.67 9.38 10.14
CA TRP A 88 -12.21 10.69 9.85
C TRP A 88 -13.43 10.61 8.92
N PHE A 89 -13.34 9.89 7.80
CA PHE A 89 -14.48 9.69 6.90
C PHE A 89 -15.64 8.94 7.56
N ARG A 90 -15.34 7.94 8.40
CA ARG A 90 -16.39 7.26 9.18
C ARG A 90 -17.11 8.24 10.09
N ASP A 91 -16.37 9.02 10.87
CA ASP A 91 -16.93 9.81 11.96
C ASP A 91 -17.61 11.09 11.46
N TYR A 92 -17.04 11.74 10.46
CA TYR A 92 -17.51 13.05 9.98
C TYR A 92 -18.39 12.98 8.74
N VAL A 93 -18.26 11.94 7.90
CA VAL A 93 -19.08 11.80 6.68
C VAL A 93 -20.11 10.68 6.86
N TYR A 94 -19.66 9.46 7.13
CA TYR A 94 -20.53 8.28 7.17
C TYR A 94 -21.60 8.35 8.27
N ILE A 95 -21.19 8.67 9.50
CA ILE A 95 -22.12 8.79 10.64
C ILE A 95 -23.08 9.97 10.42
N SER A 96 -22.59 11.10 9.90
CA SER A 96 -23.40 12.28 9.56
C SER A 96 -24.49 11.96 8.53
N LEU A 97 -24.23 11.07 7.57
CA LEU A 97 -25.22 10.58 6.60
C LEU A 97 -26.25 9.59 7.20
N GLY A 98 -26.18 9.33 8.50
CA GLY A 98 -27.05 8.42 9.26
C GLY A 98 -26.46 7.01 9.48
N GLY A 99 -25.22 6.76 9.03
CA GLY A 99 -24.52 5.49 9.19
C GLY A 99 -25.37 4.29 8.75
N ASN A 100 -25.58 3.35 9.68
CA ASN A 100 -26.37 2.12 9.47
C ASN A 100 -27.84 2.23 9.89
N ARG A 101 -28.32 3.39 10.37
CA ARG A 101 -29.57 3.49 11.12
C ARG A 101 -30.84 3.37 10.26
N LYS A 102 -30.74 3.63 8.95
CA LYS A 102 -31.87 3.67 8.00
C LYS A 102 -31.91 2.47 7.05
N GLY A 103 -31.49 1.30 7.51
CA GLY A 103 -31.52 0.05 6.75
C GLY A 103 -30.41 -0.10 5.71
N ASN A 104 -30.44 -1.24 5.01
CA ASN A 104 -29.35 -1.67 4.11
C ASN A 104 -29.19 -0.77 2.87
N ILE A 105 -30.30 -0.33 2.25
CA ILE A 105 -30.23 0.52 1.05
C ILE A 105 -29.53 1.85 1.37
N ARG A 106 -29.96 2.53 2.45
CA ARG A 106 -29.33 3.80 2.86
C ARG A 106 -27.87 3.59 3.26
N THR A 107 -27.56 2.46 3.89
CA THR A 107 -26.19 2.07 4.21
C THR A 107 -25.31 1.97 2.98
N TYR A 108 -25.80 1.37 1.89
CA TYR A 108 -25.04 1.24 0.63
C TYR A 108 -24.85 2.57 -0.07
N ILE A 109 -25.89 3.41 -0.10
CA ILE A 109 -25.78 4.80 -0.60
C ILE A 109 -24.74 5.58 0.22
N ASN A 110 -24.78 5.47 1.55
CA ASN A 110 -23.82 6.15 2.41
C ASN A 110 -22.38 5.67 2.16
N LEU A 111 -22.17 4.38 1.95
CA LEU A 111 -20.85 3.83 1.60
C LEU A 111 -20.38 4.35 0.23
N PHE A 112 -21.26 4.34 -0.77
CA PHE A 112 -20.96 4.90 -2.10
C PHE A 112 -20.54 6.37 -2.01
N ILE A 113 -21.30 7.19 -1.29
CA ILE A 113 -20.99 8.62 -1.09
C ILE A 113 -19.63 8.79 -0.39
N VAL A 114 -19.37 8.04 0.70
CA VAL A 114 -18.09 8.14 1.42
C VAL A 114 -16.92 7.84 0.50
N PHE A 115 -17.00 6.78 -0.30
CA PHE A 115 -15.91 6.39 -1.19
C PHE A 115 -15.76 7.30 -2.41
N PHE A 116 -16.85 7.87 -2.91
CA PHE A 116 -16.81 8.94 -3.90
C PHE A 116 -16.08 10.18 -3.36
N VAL A 117 -16.44 10.65 -2.16
CA VAL A 117 -15.77 11.79 -1.51
C VAL A 117 -14.32 11.45 -1.14
N THR A 118 -14.03 10.19 -0.77
CA THR A 118 -12.65 9.74 -0.54
C THR A 118 -11.82 9.88 -1.83
N GLY A 119 -12.35 9.47 -2.98
CA GLY A 119 -11.71 9.69 -4.28
C GLY A 119 -11.47 11.19 -4.58
N LEU A 120 -12.49 12.03 -4.39
CA LEU A 120 -12.36 13.49 -4.56
C LEU A 120 -11.32 14.12 -3.62
N TRP A 121 -11.16 13.59 -2.40
CA TRP A 121 -10.18 14.09 -1.45
C TRP A 121 -8.74 13.85 -1.92
N HIS A 122 -8.50 12.79 -2.70
CA HIS A 122 -7.16 12.48 -3.22
C HIS A 122 -6.74 13.33 -4.42
N GLY A 123 -7.69 13.82 -5.21
CA GLY A 123 -7.38 14.72 -6.33
C GLY A 123 -8.58 14.99 -7.24
N ALA A 124 -8.43 15.95 -8.14
CA ALA A 124 -9.47 16.38 -9.07
C ALA A 124 -9.60 15.47 -10.32
N SER A 125 -8.64 14.57 -10.56
CA SER A 125 -8.71 13.63 -11.69
C SER A 125 -9.81 12.58 -11.49
N TRP A 126 -10.48 12.23 -12.59
CA TRP A 126 -11.49 11.17 -12.60
C TRP A 126 -10.93 9.79 -12.20
N THR A 127 -9.62 9.58 -12.37
CA THR A 127 -8.98 8.31 -12.01
C THR A 127 -9.08 8.04 -10.50
N PHE A 128 -8.97 9.07 -9.65
CA PHE A 128 -9.18 8.95 -8.20
C PHE A 128 -10.63 8.67 -7.82
N ILE A 129 -11.58 9.27 -8.53
CA ILE A 129 -13.01 8.98 -8.32
C ILE A 129 -13.28 7.51 -8.64
N ILE A 130 -12.79 7.01 -9.77
CA ILE A 130 -12.95 5.60 -10.16
C ILE A 130 -12.30 4.68 -9.12
N TRP A 131 -11.07 4.98 -8.69
CA TRP A 131 -10.40 4.25 -7.61
C TRP A 131 -11.26 4.17 -6.34
N GLY A 132 -11.81 5.30 -5.90
CA GLY A 132 -12.67 5.37 -4.73
C GLY A 132 -13.92 4.51 -4.90
N LEU A 133 -14.59 4.65 -6.05
CA LEU A 133 -15.80 3.89 -6.38
C LEU A 133 -15.55 2.38 -6.48
N ILE A 134 -14.39 1.93 -6.98
CA ILE A 134 -14.00 0.51 -6.97
C ILE A 134 -13.98 -0.01 -5.52
N HIS A 135 -13.30 0.70 -4.61
CA HIS A 135 -13.27 0.29 -3.20
C HIS A 135 -14.66 0.30 -2.55
N GLY A 136 -15.46 1.34 -2.82
CA GLY A 136 -16.84 1.43 -2.33
C GLY A 136 -17.71 0.28 -2.81
N LEU A 137 -17.62 -0.07 -4.09
CA LEU A 137 -18.34 -1.19 -4.71
C LEU A 137 -17.99 -2.51 -4.01
N PHE A 138 -16.70 -2.84 -3.86
CA PHE A 138 -16.31 -4.11 -3.23
C PHE A 138 -16.67 -4.19 -1.75
N ILE A 139 -16.68 -3.08 -1.01
CA ILE A 139 -17.18 -3.06 0.38
C ILE A 139 -18.68 -3.33 0.44
N ILE A 140 -19.45 -2.81 -0.52
CA ILE A 140 -20.90 -3.07 -0.65
C ILE A 140 -21.12 -4.54 -1.02
N ILE A 141 -20.39 -5.09 -2.01
CA ILE A 141 -20.46 -6.52 -2.40
C ILE A 141 -20.18 -7.42 -1.19
N GLU A 142 -19.12 -7.14 -0.43
CA GLU A 142 -18.81 -7.87 0.80
C GLU A 142 -19.92 -7.73 1.85
N ARG A 143 -20.68 -6.62 1.83
CA ARG A 143 -21.82 -6.38 2.74
C ARG A 143 -23.06 -7.16 2.41
N VAL A 144 -23.39 -7.21 1.12
CA VAL A 144 -24.62 -7.83 0.63
C VAL A 144 -24.62 -9.33 0.94
N GLY A 145 -23.45 -9.96 0.91
CA GLY A 145 -23.32 -11.35 1.33
C GLY A 145 -21.98 -12.00 1.03
N PHE A 146 -21.20 -11.43 0.11
CA PHE A 146 -19.93 -12.03 -0.32
C PHE A 146 -18.91 -12.14 0.82
N GLY A 147 -18.97 -11.27 1.82
CA GLY A 147 -18.13 -11.38 3.02
C GLY A 147 -18.36 -12.68 3.80
N LYS A 148 -19.59 -13.22 3.80
CA LYS A 148 -19.87 -14.54 4.41
C LYS A 148 -19.23 -15.67 3.61
N THR A 149 -19.20 -15.55 2.28
CA THR A 149 -18.52 -16.50 1.38
C THR A 149 -17.01 -16.45 1.57
N LEU A 150 -16.41 -15.25 1.61
CA LEU A 150 -14.98 -15.06 1.87
C LEU A 150 -14.52 -15.69 3.19
N ASN A 151 -15.36 -15.66 4.22
CA ASN A 151 -15.05 -16.29 5.52
C ASN A 151 -15.08 -17.83 5.47
N LYS A 152 -15.74 -18.43 4.46
CA LYS A 152 -15.79 -19.89 4.26
C LYS A 152 -14.69 -20.38 3.31
N LEU A 153 -14.12 -19.50 2.49
CA LEU A 153 -13.05 -19.84 1.58
C LEU A 153 -11.72 -20.07 2.34
N PRO A 154 -10.81 -20.90 1.79
CA PRO A 154 -9.45 -20.99 2.29
C PRO A 154 -8.80 -19.60 2.37
N ASN A 155 -8.04 -19.36 3.45
CA ASN A 155 -7.40 -18.07 3.71
C ASN A 155 -6.57 -17.54 2.54
N ILE A 156 -5.93 -18.44 1.77
CA ILE A 156 -5.14 -18.07 0.60
C ILE A 156 -6.01 -17.47 -0.51
N ILE A 157 -7.20 -18.00 -0.75
CA ILE A 157 -8.10 -17.51 -1.80
C ILE A 157 -8.63 -16.12 -1.44
N SER A 158 -9.08 -15.94 -0.19
CA SER A 158 -9.57 -14.64 0.28
C SER A 158 -8.47 -13.57 0.27
N HIS A 159 -7.23 -13.97 0.55
CA HIS A 159 -6.07 -13.09 0.44
C HIS A 159 -5.71 -12.74 -1.01
N LEU A 160 -5.71 -13.71 -1.93
CA LEU A 160 -5.49 -13.46 -3.36
C LEU A 160 -6.59 -12.56 -3.95
N TYR A 161 -7.84 -12.77 -3.55
CA TYR A 161 -8.95 -11.86 -3.89
C TYR A 161 -8.65 -10.43 -3.44
N LEU A 162 -8.21 -10.24 -2.20
CA LEU A 162 -7.88 -8.92 -1.67
C LEU A 162 -6.74 -8.29 -2.47
N LEU A 163 -5.62 -9.01 -2.66
CA LEU A 163 -4.47 -8.50 -3.40
C LEU A 163 -4.84 -8.12 -4.83
N PHE A 164 -5.67 -8.92 -5.50
CA PHE A 164 -6.15 -8.65 -6.84
C PHE A 164 -6.94 -7.33 -6.90
N ILE A 165 -7.95 -7.16 -6.05
CA ILE A 165 -8.80 -5.96 -6.05
C ILE A 165 -8.01 -4.70 -5.71
N VAL A 166 -7.13 -4.78 -4.72
CA VAL A 166 -6.30 -3.64 -4.30
C VAL A 166 -5.26 -3.30 -5.36
N SER A 167 -4.59 -4.28 -5.96
CA SER A 167 -3.64 -4.01 -7.05
C SER A 167 -4.35 -3.42 -8.26
N PHE A 168 -5.50 -3.99 -8.64
CA PHE A 168 -6.30 -3.46 -9.74
C PHE A 168 -6.74 -2.02 -9.49
N SER A 169 -7.21 -1.68 -8.27
CA SER A 169 -7.58 -0.30 -7.96
C SER A 169 -6.38 0.64 -8.04
N TRP A 170 -5.20 0.21 -7.59
CA TRP A 170 -4.00 1.04 -7.62
C TRP A 170 -3.57 1.49 -9.02
N VAL A 171 -3.92 0.75 -10.09
CA VAL A 171 -3.71 1.22 -11.48
C VAL A 171 -4.38 2.57 -11.70
N PHE A 172 -5.64 2.71 -11.28
CA PHE A 172 -6.39 3.96 -11.40
C PHE A 172 -5.83 5.04 -10.49
N PHE A 173 -5.34 4.69 -9.30
CA PHE A 173 -4.73 5.68 -8.41
C PHE A 173 -3.40 6.23 -8.97
N ARG A 174 -2.64 5.41 -9.69
CA ARG A 174 -1.32 5.78 -10.24
C ARG A 174 -1.39 6.49 -11.59
N SER A 175 -2.40 6.19 -12.41
CA SER A 175 -2.51 6.71 -13.77
C SER A 175 -2.96 8.17 -13.77
N GLU A 176 -2.40 8.98 -14.68
CA GLU A 176 -2.76 10.40 -14.79
C GLU A 176 -4.12 10.57 -15.47
N THR A 177 -4.38 9.73 -16.48
CA THR A 177 -5.62 9.73 -17.26
C THR A 177 -6.37 8.40 -17.19
N ILE A 178 -7.69 8.45 -17.47
CA ILE A 178 -8.50 7.22 -17.60
C ILE A 178 -7.98 6.36 -18.74
N THR A 179 -7.55 6.98 -19.85
CA THR A 179 -7.04 6.27 -21.02
C THR A 179 -5.81 5.44 -20.66
N GLU A 180 -4.83 6.03 -19.96
CA GLU A 180 -3.66 5.31 -19.45
C GLU A 180 -4.07 4.16 -18.51
N ALA A 181 -4.98 4.41 -17.56
CA ALA A 181 -5.44 3.37 -16.63
C ALA A 181 -6.06 2.17 -17.38
N LEU A 182 -6.85 2.43 -18.42
CA LEU A 182 -7.48 1.39 -19.24
C LEU A 182 -6.46 0.66 -20.12
N GLN A 183 -5.50 1.37 -20.71
CA GLN A 183 -4.42 0.77 -21.49
C GLN A 183 -3.54 -0.13 -20.60
N TYR A 184 -3.13 0.35 -19.44
CA TYR A 184 -2.36 -0.43 -18.47
C TYR A 184 -3.14 -1.67 -18.02
N THR A 185 -4.43 -1.51 -17.71
CA THR A 185 -5.31 -2.63 -17.37
C THR A 185 -5.40 -3.64 -18.51
N THR A 186 -5.49 -3.18 -19.77
CA THR A 186 -5.51 -4.07 -20.94
C THR A 186 -4.20 -4.84 -21.07
N ALA A 187 -3.06 -4.22 -20.84
CA ALA A 187 -1.76 -4.89 -20.83
C ALA A 187 -1.68 -5.99 -19.75
N MET A 188 -2.24 -5.76 -18.55
CA MET A 188 -2.31 -6.76 -17.47
C MET A 188 -3.04 -8.06 -17.88
N PHE A 189 -3.96 -7.97 -18.85
CA PHE A 189 -4.78 -9.10 -19.32
C PHE A 189 -4.58 -9.41 -20.82
N SER A 190 -3.54 -8.86 -21.46
CA SER A 190 -3.24 -9.13 -22.88
C SER A 190 -2.69 -10.55 -23.09
N PHE A 191 -2.21 -11.19 -22.02
CA PHE A 191 -1.47 -12.46 -22.04
C PHE A 191 -0.29 -12.46 -23.02
N ASN A 192 0.23 -11.28 -23.36
CA ASN A 192 1.42 -11.14 -24.19
C ASN A 192 2.66 -11.46 -23.35
N ILE A 193 3.50 -12.36 -23.88
CA ILE A 193 4.75 -12.79 -23.27
C ILE A 193 5.94 -11.99 -23.83
N GLN A 194 5.81 -11.46 -25.04
CA GLN A 194 6.87 -10.71 -25.69
C GLN A 194 7.12 -9.42 -24.91
N THR A 195 8.38 -9.21 -24.53
CA THR A 195 8.80 -8.06 -23.75
C THR A 195 10.25 -7.72 -24.07
N ASN A 196 10.63 -6.46 -23.85
CA ASN A 196 12.01 -6.04 -23.96
C ASN A 196 12.82 -6.63 -22.79
N THR A 197 13.53 -7.73 -23.05
CA THR A 197 14.27 -8.48 -22.02
C THR A 197 15.40 -7.68 -21.40
N ASP A 198 16.06 -6.82 -22.19
CA ASP A 198 17.16 -6.00 -21.71
C ASP A 198 16.66 -4.92 -20.75
N PHE A 199 15.52 -4.30 -21.08
CA PHE A 199 14.84 -3.36 -20.20
C PHE A 199 14.34 -4.04 -18.91
N LEU A 200 13.82 -5.27 -19.02
CA LEU A 200 13.40 -6.06 -17.86
C LEU A 200 14.57 -6.38 -16.92
N LEU A 201 15.72 -6.80 -17.47
CA LEU A 201 16.92 -7.07 -16.67
C LEU A 201 17.49 -5.82 -16.02
N PHE A 202 17.39 -4.67 -16.69
CA PHE A 202 17.77 -3.38 -16.12
C PHE A 202 16.88 -2.99 -14.93
N LEU A 203 15.56 -3.12 -15.07
CA LEU A 203 14.61 -2.79 -14.00
C LEU A 203 14.63 -3.80 -12.84
N CYS A 204 14.80 -5.08 -13.14
CA CYS A 204 14.90 -6.17 -12.16
C CYS A 204 16.34 -6.37 -11.69
N SER A 205 17.02 -5.26 -11.35
CA SER A 205 18.35 -5.31 -10.76
C SER A 205 18.37 -6.12 -9.45
N LYS A 206 19.56 -6.53 -8.99
CA LYS A 206 19.69 -7.28 -7.73
C LYS A 206 19.14 -6.47 -6.54
N GLU A 207 19.33 -5.15 -6.59
CA GLU A 207 18.88 -4.20 -5.58
C GLU A 207 17.35 -4.14 -5.53
N THR A 208 16.67 -4.05 -6.68
CA THR A 208 15.19 -4.04 -6.72
C THR A 208 14.61 -5.39 -6.30
N GLY A 209 15.24 -6.51 -6.71
CA GLY A 209 14.87 -7.85 -6.26
C GLY A 209 14.97 -8.01 -4.74
N ILE A 210 16.07 -7.58 -4.13
CA ILE A 210 16.24 -7.58 -2.67
C ILE A 210 15.20 -6.67 -2.01
N ALA A 211 14.98 -5.46 -2.54
CA ALA A 211 14.00 -4.53 -2.00
C ALA A 211 12.58 -5.11 -2.03
N LEU A 212 12.17 -5.78 -3.11
CA LEU A 212 10.88 -6.46 -3.20
C LEU A 212 10.75 -7.61 -2.20
N LEU A 213 11.81 -8.41 -2.02
CA LEU A 213 11.81 -9.47 -1.01
C LEU A 213 11.63 -8.88 0.40
N LEU A 214 12.36 -7.82 0.73
CA LEU A 214 12.21 -7.11 2.00
C LEU A 214 10.80 -6.49 2.12
N ALA A 215 10.24 -5.95 1.04
CA ALA A 215 8.88 -5.41 0.99
C ALA A 215 7.85 -6.49 1.33
N VAL A 216 7.94 -7.67 0.73
CA VAL A 216 7.05 -8.79 1.04
C VAL A 216 7.20 -9.19 2.51
N LEU A 217 8.43 -9.38 3.00
CA LEU A 217 8.68 -9.81 4.38
C LEU A 217 8.14 -8.81 5.39
N PHE A 218 8.49 -7.52 5.26
CA PHE A 218 8.08 -6.48 6.20
C PHE A 218 6.63 -6.02 6.04
N SER A 219 5.92 -6.47 4.99
CA SER A 219 4.47 -6.25 4.87
C SER A 219 3.69 -7.15 5.83
N THR A 220 4.38 -8.10 6.48
CA THR A 220 3.88 -8.99 7.51
C THR A 220 4.44 -8.60 8.89
N PRO A 221 3.85 -9.08 10.01
CA PRO A 221 4.34 -8.81 11.36
C PRO A 221 5.64 -9.57 11.72
N ILE A 222 6.45 -9.97 10.73
CA ILE A 222 7.69 -10.72 10.96
C ILE A 222 8.64 -9.99 11.90
N HIS A 223 8.75 -8.67 11.80
CA HIS A 223 9.60 -7.88 12.69
C HIS A 223 9.15 -7.97 14.16
N LYS A 224 7.84 -8.12 14.42
CA LYS A 224 7.30 -8.30 15.78
C LYS A 224 7.70 -9.67 16.34
N LYS A 225 7.68 -10.71 15.50
CA LYS A 225 8.14 -12.06 15.87
C LYS A 225 9.65 -12.09 16.14
N ILE A 226 10.45 -11.45 15.28
CA ILE A 226 11.90 -11.31 15.48
C ILE A 226 12.17 -10.57 16.79
N HIS A 227 11.50 -9.45 17.03
CA HIS A 227 11.65 -8.70 18.27
C HIS A 227 11.31 -9.55 19.51
N GLN A 228 10.20 -10.28 19.49
CA GLN A 228 9.83 -11.19 20.59
C GLN A 228 10.89 -12.26 20.83
N PHE A 229 11.39 -12.89 19.78
CA PHE A 229 12.45 -13.89 19.86
C PHE A 229 13.73 -13.32 20.50
N VAL A 230 14.19 -12.15 20.03
CA VAL A 230 15.38 -11.48 20.57
C VAL A 230 15.17 -11.10 22.04
N VAL A 231 14.02 -10.56 22.41
CA VAL A 231 13.72 -10.19 23.81
C VAL A 231 13.76 -11.42 24.73
N VAL A 232 13.19 -12.55 24.30
CA VAL A 232 13.23 -13.80 25.08
C VAL A 232 14.66 -14.30 25.25
N GLN A 233 15.45 -14.30 24.17
CA GLN A 233 16.83 -14.80 24.20
C GLN A 233 17.75 -13.96 25.09
N PHE A 234 17.55 -12.65 25.14
CA PHE A 234 18.39 -11.71 25.89
C PHE A 234 17.74 -11.16 27.17
N ASN A 235 16.68 -11.80 27.66
CA ASN A 235 15.89 -11.32 28.80
C ASN A 235 16.74 -11.07 30.07
N ASN A 236 17.73 -11.95 30.31
CA ASN A 236 18.64 -11.84 31.46
C ASN A 236 19.76 -10.82 31.26
N ASN A 237 20.01 -10.35 30.04
CA ASN A 237 21.11 -9.45 29.68
C ASN A 237 20.61 -8.18 28.98
N LYS A 238 19.87 -7.34 29.74
CA LYS A 238 19.30 -6.07 29.25
C LYS A 238 20.31 -5.15 28.57
N LYS A 239 21.57 -5.14 29.02
CA LYS A 239 22.66 -4.36 28.41
C LYS A 239 22.97 -4.82 26.97
N ILE A 240 23.13 -6.13 26.76
CA ILE A 240 23.41 -6.69 25.43
C ILE A 240 22.26 -6.39 24.47
N TYR A 241 21.02 -6.58 24.93
CA TYR A 241 19.84 -6.24 24.14
C TYR A 241 19.81 -4.76 23.72
N ALA A 242 20.05 -3.85 24.67
CA ALA A 242 20.11 -2.42 24.38
C ALA A 242 21.21 -2.11 23.36
N THR A 243 22.43 -2.64 23.55
CA THR A 243 23.55 -2.45 22.62
C THR A 243 23.21 -2.93 21.21
N LEU A 244 22.67 -4.14 21.06
CA LEU A 244 22.28 -4.69 19.76
C LEU A 244 21.18 -3.85 19.08
N LYS A 245 20.20 -3.39 19.86
CA LYS A 245 19.12 -2.55 19.35
C LYS A 245 19.66 -1.21 18.84
N TYR A 246 20.45 -0.52 19.66
CA TYR A 246 20.98 0.79 19.28
C TYR A 246 21.99 0.70 18.14
N SER A 247 22.86 -0.32 18.13
CA SER A 247 23.80 -0.53 17.03
C SER A 247 23.06 -0.81 15.71
N GLY A 248 22.02 -1.65 15.73
CA GLY A 248 21.18 -1.91 14.57
C GLY A 248 20.50 -0.64 14.03
N LEU A 249 19.97 0.22 14.92
CA LEU A 249 19.37 1.49 14.53
C LEU A 249 20.40 2.45 13.91
N VAL A 250 21.61 2.52 14.46
CA VAL A 250 22.71 3.35 13.91
C VAL A 250 23.11 2.85 12.52
N VAL A 251 23.23 1.54 12.31
CA VAL A 251 23.53 0.96 11.00
C VAL A 251 22.43 1.30 9.98
N ILE A 252 21.16 1.12 10.34
CA ILE A 252 20.03 1.47 9.46
C ILE A 252 20.01 2.97 9.14
N PHE A 253 20.34 3.81 10.13
CA PHE A 253 20.43 5.25 9.94
C PHE A 253 21.55 5.61 8.95
N ILE A 254 22.75 5.06 9.11
CA ILE A 254 23.87 5.29 8.19
C ILE A 254 23.51 4.84 6.77
N ILE A 255 22.93 3.64 6.61
CA ILE A 255 22.46 3.15 5.30
C ILE A 255 21.44 4.13 4.71
N SER A 256 20.49 4.61 5.51
CA SER A 256 19.49 5.56 5.05
C SER A 256 20.12 6.88 4.59
N CYS A 257 21.14 7.39 5.31
CA CYS A 257 21.90 8.58 4.89
C CYS A 257 22.63 8.36 3.56
N ILE A 258 23.25 7.19 3.36
CA ILE A 258 23.90 6.84 2.08
C ILE A 258 22.88 6.89 0.93
N TYR A 259 21.69 6.30 1.12
CA TYR A 259 20.62 6.35 0.11
C TYR A 259 20.15 7.79 -0.19
N ILE A 260 20.11 8.68 0.82
CA ILE A 260 19.79 10.09 0.60
C ILE A 260 20.87 10.79 -0.24
N THR A 261 22.15 10.48 -0.01
CA THR A 261 23.24 11.13 -0.74
C THR A 261 23.36 10.69 -2.20
N VAL A 262 22.91 9.48 -2.52
CA VAL A 262 22.95 8.94 -3.89
C VAL A 262 21.75 9.42 -4.72
N ASP A 263 20.57 9.55 -4.11
CA ASP A 263 19.36 10.04 -4.77
C ASP A 263 19.09 11.53 -4.44
N SER A 264 19.46 12.44 -5.34
CA SER A 264 19.33 13.89 -5.12
C SER A 264 17.87 14.42 -5.17
N TYR A 265 16.86 13.63 -5.55
CA TYR A 265 15.46 14.08 -5.58
C TYR A 265 14.44 12.92 -5.46
N ASN A 266 13.82 12.75 -4.29
CA ASN A 266 12.76 11.75 -4.04
C ASN A 266 11.53 12.40 -3.36
N PRO A 267 10.66 13.09 -4.12
CA PRO A 267 9.47 13.73 -3.57
C PRO A 267 8.49 12.69 -3.01
N PHE A 268 7.75 13.07 -1.96
CA PHE A 268 6.63 12.28 -1.46
C PHE A 268 5.62 12.02 -2.58
N ILE A 269 5.05 10.82 -2.64
CA ILE A 269 4.13 10.43 -3.73
C ILE A 269 2.94 11.37 -3.89
N TYR A 270 2.45 11.97 -2.80
CA TYR A 270 1.32 12.93 -2.84
C TYR A 270 1.66 14.34 -3.33
N PHE A 271 2.94 14.70 -3.48
CA PHE A 271 3.31 15.99 -4.09
C PHE A 271 3.34 15.93 -5.62
N ARG A 272 3.05 14.78 -6.23
CA ARG A 272 2.99 14.58 -7.68
C ARG A 272 1.56 14.60 -8.25
N PHE A 273 0.54 14.76 -7.41
CA PHE A 273 -0.87 14.80 -7.79
C PHE A 273 -1.45 16.21 -7.69
#